data_AF-A0A8K1CR39-F1
#
_entry.id   AF-A0A8K1CR39-F1
#
_cell.length_a   1.000
_cell.length_b   1.000
_cell.length_c   1.000
_cell.angle_alpha   90.00
_cell.angle_beta   90.00
_cell.angle_gamma   90.00
#
_symmetry.space_group_name_H-M   'P 1'
#
loop_
_entity.id
_entity.type
_entity.pdbx_description
1 polymer ?
#
loop_
_entity_poly.entity_id
_entity_poly.type
_entity_poly.pdbx_seq_one_letter_code
_entity_poly.pdbx_strand_id
1 'polypeptide(L)'
;MRGISPVAFGFSLLLSSAKAGNESLTDTYNKYRDTYCFSNVTQVTENGTTVFRVSDGLANEEFDVAMQPDCLFPIGSNSKLFTSVALYQLEEAGRVNLSDPVNNWLKQDDFVQFGYPNQTKWCPRLANSTDDSPCEEITFVQLLHMSSGIGDSVNCDNVDSEHCYRSAEDLAYYKGSIGVYVGRFINDPLVFKPGTNYSYANPNFVLLSYLVEKISGQSFGGYLKEHIFDKLDLKDTIYDPYAGALSVNHRVTDEYLSYFIQGEGGQKPRLVLTGTCSPLIKSGALSGTGGLKGTVEVYY
;
A
#
# COMPACT_ATOMS: atom_id res chain seq x y z
N MET A 1 20.97 19.95 10.39
CA MET A 1 19.88 19.48 9.52
C MET A 1 20.24 18.09 9.06
N ARG A 2 19.68 17.06 9.70
CA ARG A 2 19.85 15.65 9.28
C ARG A 2 18.67 15.35 8.35
N GLY A 3 18.94 15.17 7.07
CA GLY A 3 17.94 14.74 6.10
C GLY A 3 17.46 13.35 6.48
N ILE A 4 16.15 13.23 6.71
CA ILE A 4 15.47 11.95 6.87
C ILE A 4 15.46 11.35 5.45
N SER A 5 16.21 10.26 5.25
CA SER A 5 16.06 9.47 4.03
C SER A 5 14.71 8.75 4.10
N PRO A 6 13.90 8.78 3.01
CA PRO A 6 12.66 8.04 2.96
C PRO A 6 12.96 6.55 3.15
N VAL A 7 12.16 5.89 4.00
CA VAL A 7 12.14 4.44 4.13
C VAL A 7 11.60 3.90 2.80
N ALA A 8 12.50 3.57 1.89
CA ALA A 8 12.14 2.85 0.68
C ALA A 8 11.79 1.41 1.09
N PHE A 9 10.49 1.06 1.02
CA PHE A 9 10.08 -0.33 0.87
C PHE A 9 10.59 -0.78 -0.51
N GLY A 10 11.80 -1.33 -0.52
CA GLY A 10 12.47 -1.74 -1.73
C GLY A 10 11.88 -3.04 -2.26
N PHE A 11 10.90 -2.94 -3.16
CA PHE A 11 10.75 -3.94 -4.21
C PHE A 11 11.55 -3.43 -5.40
N SER A 12 12.75 -3.98 -5.61
CA SER A 12 13.51 -3.69 -6.83
C SER A 12 12.92 -4.48 -7.99
N LEU A 13 12.07 -3.84 -8.77
CA LEU A 13 11.80 -4.30 -10.14
C LEU A 13 13.03 -3.99 -10.98
N LEU A 14 14.00 -4.91 -10.99
CA LEU A 14 15.16 -4.81 -11.87
C LEU A 14 14.74 -5.24 -13.28
N LEU A 15 14.23 -4.30 -14.07
CA LEU A 15 14.24 -4.40 -15.52
C LEU A 15 15.68 -4.19 -16.00
N SER A 16 16.54 -5.20 -15.82
CA SER A 16 17.78 -5.23 -16.57
C SER A 16 17.46 -5.73 -17.97
N SER A 17 17.64 -4.88 -18.97
CA SER A 17 17.90 -5.36 -20.32
C SER A 17 19.27 -6.03 -20.29
N ALA A 18 19.33 -7.27 -19.80
CA ALA A 18 20.56 -8.05 -19.78
C ALA A 18 20.93 -8.40 -21.23
N LYS A 19 21.81 -7.59 -21.81
CA LYS A 19 22.69 -8.06 -22.87
C LYS A 19 24.15 -7.94 -22.43
N ALA A 20 24.74 -9.12 -22.27
CA ALA A 20 26.16 -9.45 -22.34
C ALA A 20 27.07 -9.05 -21.15
N GLY A 21 26.85 -9.74 -20.03
CA GLY A 21 27.93 -10.43 -19.31
C GLY A 21 27.48 -11.90 -19.13
N ASN A 22 28.37 -12.88 -19.22
CA ASN A 22 28.08 -14.32 -19.07
C ASN A 22 27.62 -14.73 -17.65
N GLU A 23 27.14 -13.80 -16.83
CA GLU A 23 26.78 -14.06 -15.43
C GLU A 23 25.42 -14.75 -15.37
N SER A 24 25.36 -15.92 -14.73
CA SER A 24 24.09 -16.63 -14.56
C SER A 24 23.18 -15.89 -13.57
N LEU A 25 21.87 -16.15 -13.63
CA LEU A 25 20.92 -15.63 -12.63
C LEU A 25 21.33 -16.07 -11.20
N THR A 26 21.89 -17.27 -11.06
CA THR A 26 22.43 -17.78 -9.80
C THR A 26 23.62 -16.96 -9.30
N ASP A 27 24.57 -16.62 -10.17
CA ASP A 27 25.75 -15.83 -9.79
C ASP A 27 25.34 -14.41 -9.38
N THR A 28 24.45 -13.80 -10.16
CA THR A 28 23.88 -12.49 -9.85
C THR A 28 23.20 -12.54 -8.50
N TYR A 29 22.30 -13.49 -8.28
CA TYR A 29 21.59 -13.65 -7.03
C TYR A 29 22.53 -13.85 -5.83
N ASN A 30 23.50 -14.76 -5.95
CA ASN A 30 24.49 -15.02 -4.88
C ASN A 30 25.28 -13.76 -4.53
N LYS A 31 25.69 -12.97 -5.52
CA LYS A 31 26.38 -11.69 -5.29
C LYS A 31 25.52 -10.72 -4.47
N TYR A 32 24.23 -10.59 -4.78
CA TYR A 32 23.32 -9.75 -3.99
C TYR A 32 23.12 -10.32 -2.60
N ARG A 33 22.85 -11.62 -2.47
CA ARG A 33 22.65 -12.29 -1.19
C ARG A 33 23.85 -12.07 -0.27
N ASP A 34 25.06 -12.29 -0.77
CA ASP A 34 26.29 -12.18 0.01
C ASP A 34 26.63 -10.72 0.36
N THR A 35 26.14 -9.76 -0.44
CA THR A 35 26.33 -8.31 -0.18
C THR A 35 25.34 -7.77 0.86
N TYR A 36 24.08 -8.18 0.76
CA TYR A 36 22.98 -7.54 1.50
C TYR A 36 22.38 -8.41 2.61
N CYS A 37 22.73 -9.69 2.68
CA CYS A 37 22.32 -10.63 3.72
C CYS A 37 20.81 -10.57 4.03
N PHE A 38 19.97 -10.86 3.04
CA PHE A 38 18.50 -10.73 3.14
C PHE A 38 17.79 -12.08 3.02
N SER A 39 16.71 -12.27 3.80
CA SER A 39 15.78 -13.40 3.67
C SER A 39 14.71 -13.08 2.63
N ASN A 40 14.45 -13.99 1.68
CA ASN A 40 13.53 -13.72 0.57
C ASN A 40 13.02 -14.99 -0.14
N VAL A 41 12.00 -14.78 -0.96
CA VAL A 41 11.70 -15.62 -2.12
C VAL A 41 11.92 -14.78 -3.38
N THR A 42 12.75 -15.27 -4.30
CA THR A 42 13.01 -14.62 -5.60
C THR A 42 12.59 -15.55 -6.74
N GLN A 43 11.94 -15.00 -7.76
CA GLN A 43 11.53 -15.71 -8.97
C GLN A 43 11.80 -14.85 -10.20
N VAL A 44 12.30 -15.47 -11.26
CA VAL A 44 12.38 -14.89 -12.61
C VAL A 44 11.60 -15.80 -13.55
N THR A 45 10.69 -15.18 -14.29
CA THR A 45 9.86 -15.85 -15.28
C THR A 45 10.12 -15.23 -16.64
N GLU A 46 10.35 -16.06 -17.65
CA GLU A 46 10.47 -15.65 -19.04
C GLU A 46 9.41 -16.39 -19.87
N ASN A 47 8.59 -15.64 -20.60
CA ASN A 47 7.52 -16.19 -21.46
C ASN A 47 6.61 -17.19 -20.73
N GLY A 48 6.19 -16.87 -19.50
CA GLY A 48 5.32 -17.72 -18.68
C GLY A 48 6.02 -18.95 -18.07
N THR A 49 7.32 -19.13 -18.27
CA THR A 49 8.09 -20.22 -17.67
C THR A 49 9.02 -19.68 -16.57
N THR A 50 8.95 -20.23 -15.36
CA THR A 50 9.92 -19.90 -14.32
C THR A 50 11.29 -20.44 -14.71
N VAL A 51 12.26 -19.54 -14.91
CA VAL A 51 13.65 -19.87 -15.28
C VAL A 51 14.60 -19.81 -14.09
N PHE A 52 14.18 -19.19 -12.99
CA PHE A 52 14.93 -19.13 -11.74
C PHE A 52 13.97 -18.97 -10.56
N ARG A 53 14.17 -19.74 -9.49
CA ARG A 53 13.47 -19.58 -8.22
C ARG A 53 14.39 -19.97 -7.07
N VAL A 54 14.38 -19.17 -6.02
CA VAL A 54 15.15 -19.42 -4.78
C VAL A 54 14.37 -18.92 -3.58
N SER A 55 14.54 -19.60 -2.45
CA SER A 55 14.01 -19.22 -1.14
C SER A 55 15.15 -19.32 -0.15
N ASP A 56 15.57 -18.19 0.40
CA ASP A 56 16.74 -18.11 1.27
C ASP A 56 16.42 -17.39 2.58
N GLY A 57 17.17 -17.74 3.62
CA GLY A 57 17.07 -17.14 4.94
C GLY A 57 15.89 -17.67 5.76
N LEU A 58 15.44 -16.84 6.70
CA LEU A 58 14.41 -17.19 7.67
C LEU A 58 13.14 -16.38 7.40
N ALA A 59 12.00 -17.05 7.41
CA ALA A 59 10.69 -16.42 7.46
C ALA A 59 10.38 -15.86 8.85
N ASN A 60 11.01 -16.41 9.90
CA ASN A 60 10.94 -15.91 11.26
C ASN A 60 12.27 -16.24 11.98
N GLU A 61 12.98 -15.22 12.45
CA GLU A 61 14.28 -15.36 13.12
C GLU A 61 14.15 -15.86 14.57
N GLU A 62 13.07 -15.52 15.28
CA GLU A 62 12.89 -15.88 16.70
C GLU A 62 12.76 -17.39 16.89
N PHE A 63 12.07 -18.05 15.98
CA PHE A 63 11.79 -19.49 16.00
C PHE A 63 12.59 -20.30 14.99
N ASP A 64 13.57 -19.68 14.32
CA ASP A 64 14.42 -20.32 13.31
C ASP A 64 13.61 -21.00 12.19
N VAL A 65 12.55 -20.33 11.73
CA VAL A 65 11.67 -20.87 10.69
C VAL A 65 12.26 -20.54 9.33
N ALA A 66 12.68 -21.58 8.60
CA ALA A 66 13.24 -21.45 7.26
C ALA A 66 12.25 -20.85 6.25
N MET A 67 12.73 -19.95 5.39
CA MET A 67 11.94 -19.37 4.30
C MET A 67 11.45 -20.45 3.33
N GLN A 68 10.15 -20.43 3.00
CA GLN A 68 9.54 -21.34 2.03
C GLN A 68 9.09 -20.58 0.78
N PRO A 69 9.07 -21.22 -0.41
CA PRO A 69 8.69 -20.57 -1.66
C PRO A 69 7.23 -20.07 -1.68
N ASP A 70 6.39 -20.62 -0.80
CA ASP A 70 4.98 -20.28 -0.64
C ASP A 70 4.72 -19.36 0.57
N CYS A 71 5.75 -18.80 1.18
CA CYS A 71 5.61 -17.76 2.19
C CYS A 71 4.87 -16.53 1.63
N LEU A 72 4.03 -15.93 2.48
CA LEU A 72 3.24 -14.75 2.18
C LEU A 72 3.95 -13.49 2.67
N PHE A 73 4.13 -12.54 1.77
CA PHE A 73 4.76 -11.25 2.03
C PHE A 73 3.73 -10.14 1.91
N PRO A 74 3.73 -9.13 2.79
CA PRO A 74 3.08 -7.86 2.49
C PRO A 74 3.65 -7.29 1.19
N ILE A 75 2.79 -7.05 0.19
CA ILE A 75 3.26 -6.56 -1.12
C ILE A 75 3.30 -5.03 -1.18
N GLY A 76 2.94 -4.36 -0.07
CA GLY A 76 2.99 -2.92 0.09
C GLY A 76 2.31 -2.18 -1.06
N SER A 77 2.98 -1.16 -1.58
CA SER A 77 2.43 -0.28 -2.63
C SER A 77 2.05 -0.98 -3.94
N ASN A 78 2.46 -2.23 -4.17
CA ASN A 78 1.94 -3.03 -5.29
C ASN A 78 0.42 -3.28 -5.17
N SER A 79 -0.14 -3.17 -3.96
CA SER A 79 -1.59 -3.23 -3.72
C SER A 79 -2.38 -2.19 -4.53
N LYS A 80 -1.77 -1.05 -4.84
CA LYS A 80 -2.39 0.02 -5.62
C LYS A 80 -2.78 -0.43 -7.02
N LEU A 81 -2.03 -1.36 -7.62
CA LEU A 81 -2.38 -1.93 -8.93
C LEU A 81 -3.75 -2.60 -8.90
N PHE A 82 -4.05 -3.37 -7.86
CA PHE A 82 -5.34 -4.05 -7.68
C PHE A 82 -6.48 -3.05 -7.47
N THR A 83 -6.25 -1.98 -6.70
CA THR A 83 -7.21 -0.88 -6.55
C THR A 83 -7.49 -0.19 -7.89
N SER A 84 -6.46 0.08 -8.69
CA SER A 84 -6.61 0.66 -10.03
C SER A 84 -7.43 -0.25 -10.94
N VAL A 85 -7.11 -1.55 -10.99
CA VAL A 85 -7.88 -2.53 -11.78
C VAL A 85 -9.34 -2.56 -11.35
N ALA A 86 -9.62 -2.55 -10.04
CA ALA A 86 -10.99 -2.53 -9.53
C ALA A 86 -11.78 -1.30 -10.02
N LEU A 87 -11.17 -0.12 -10.06
CA LEU A 87 -11.80 1.11 -10.57
C LEU A 87 -12.04 1.05 -12.07
N TYR A 88 -11.08 0.56 -12.85
CA TYR A 88 -11.25 0.41 -14.29
C TYR A 88 -12.32 -0.64 -14.62
N GLN A 89 -12.40 -1.75 -13.89
CA GLN A 89 -13.50 -2.72 -14.03
C GLN A 89 -14.87 -2.08 -13.76
N LEU A 90 -14.97 -1.19 -12.77
CA LEU A 90 -16.21 -0.46 -12.48
C LEU A 90 -16.53 0.56 -13.59
N GLU A 91 -15.53 1.23 -14.16
CA GLU A 91 -15.71 2.12 -15.32
C GLU A 91 -16.18 1.37 -16.57
N GLU A 92 -15.53 0.24 -16.90
CA GLU A 92 -15.91 -0.64 -18.00
C GLU A 92 -17.33 -1.19 -17.84
N ALA A 93 -17.76 -1.45 -16.61
CA ALA A 93 -19.13 -1.84 -16.27
C ALA A 93 -20.14 -0.68 -16.33
N GLY A 94 -19.72 0.54 -16.70
CA GLY A 94 -20.56 1.73 -16.77
C GLY A 94 -21.04 2.23 -15.40
N ARG A 95 -20.38 1.82 -14.31
CA ARG A 95 -20.76 2.17 -12.93
C ARG A 95 -20.22 3.53 -12.51
N VAL A 96 -19.14 4.00 -13.13
CA VAL A 96 -18.45 5.27 -12.85
C VAL A 96 -17.77 5.77 -14.12
N ASN A 97 -17.55 7.07 -14.23
CA ASN A 97 -16.61 7.66 -15.18
C ASN A 97 -15.44 8.24 -14.38
N LEU A 98 -14.21 7.77 -14.61
CA LEU A 98 -13.07 8.14 -13.79
C LEU A 98 -12.61 9.60 -14.03
N SER A 99 -13.11 10.23 -15.10
CA SER A 99 -12.92 11.67 -15.33
C SER A 99 -13.85 12.54 -14.48
N ASP A 100 -14.87 11.97 -13.83
CA ASP A 100 -15.81 12.74 -13.02
C ASP A 100 -15.18 13.19 -11.68
N PRO A 101 -15.63 14.32 -11.11
CA PRO A 101 -15.24 14.73 -9.78
C PRO A 101 -15.71 13.74 -8.70
N VAL A 102 -14.77 13.24 -7.91
CA VAL A 102 -14.99 12.39 -6.73
C VAL A 102 -15.82 13.13 -5.68
N ASN A 103 -15.72 14.46 -5.61
CA ASN A 103 -16.55 15.31 -4.75
C ASN A 103 -18.04 15.00 -4.86
N ASN A 104 -18.52 14.62 -6.05
CA ASN A 104 -19.94 14.36 -6.30
C ASN A 104 -20.39 12.99 -5.79
N TRP A 105 -19.46 12.08 -5.51
CA TRP A 105 -19.74 10.75 -4.99
C TRP A 105 -19.96 10.76 -3.48
N LEU A 106 -19.37 11.70 -2.74
CA LEU A 106 -19.49 11.76 -1.29
C LEU A 106 -20.80 12.44 -0.85
N LYS A 107 -21.55 11.77 0.04
CA LYS A 107 -22.87 12.14 0.59
C LYS A 107 -22.81 12.14 2.12
N GLN A 108 -23.88 12.62 2.75
CA GLN A 108 -23.98 12.74 4.21
C GLN A 108 -23.63 11.45 4.95
N ASP A 109 -24.13 10.30 4.50
CA ASP A 109 -23.86 9.00 5.13
C ASP A 109 -22.38 8.59 5.08
N ASP A 110 -21.63 9.07 4.07
CA ASP A 110 -20.19 8.86 4.00
C ASP A 110 -19.49 9.72 5.05
N PHE A 111 -19.88 10.99 5.17
CA PHE A 111 -19.32 11.88 6.19
C PHE A 111 -19.61 11.42 7.62
N VAL A 112 -20.77 10.78 7.87
CA VAL A 112 -21.05 10.12 9.15
C VAL A 112 -20.00 9.02 9.43
N GLN A 113 -19.69 8.19 8.44
CA GLN A 113 -18.64 7.16 8.56
C GLN A 113 -17.24 7.77 8.73
N PHE A 114 -17.01 8.95 8.18
CA PHE A 114 -15.76 9.70 8.30
C PHE A 114 -15.63 10.44 9.65
N GLY A 115 -16.67 10.44 10.49
CA GLY A 115 -16.67 11.15 11.78
C GLY A 115 -17.13 12.61 11.72
N TYR A 116 -17.75 13.03 10.62
CA TYR A 116 -18.24 14.39 10.36
C TYR A 116 -19.76 14.40 10.10
N PRO A 117 -20.62 14.11 11.10
CA PRO A 117 -22.06 13.89 10.89
C PRO A 117 -22.85 15.10 10.37
N ASN A 118 -22.29 16.30 10.53
CA ASN A 118 -22.91 17.55 10.08
C ASN A 118 -22.42 18.00 8.69
N GLN A 119 -21.42 17.31 8.10
CA GLN A 119 -20.91 17.64 6.79
C GLN A 119 -21.80 17.02 5.71
N THR A 120 -22.18 17.84 4.72
CA THR A 120 -23.10 17.42 3.64
C THR A 120 -22.43 17.44 2.27
N LYS A 121 -21.25 18.07 2.16
CA LYS A 121 -20.47 18.18 0.93
C LYS A 121 -18.97 18.14 1.25
N TRP A 122 -18.18 17.53 0.36
CA TRP A 122 -16.73 17.63 0.40
C TRP A 122 -16.27 18.86 -0.38
N CYS A 123 -15.51 19.74 0.29
CA CYS A 123 -15.02 21.00 -0.26
C CYS A 123 -13.53 21.17 0.07
N PRO A 124 -12.65 20.42 -0.60
CA PRO A 124 -11.22 20.51 -0.35
C PRO A 124 -10.67 21.85 -0.85
N ARG A 125 -9.68 22.40 -0.14
CA ARG A 125 -9.09 23.71 -0.40
C ARG A 125 -7.60 23.71 -0.08
N LEU A 126 -6.85 24.63 -0.69
CA LEU A 126 -5.44 24.88 -0.33
C LEU A 126 -5.34 25.50 1.07
N ALA A 127 -4.20 25.31 1.75
CA ALA A 127 -3.96 25.81 3.12
C ALA A 127 -4.23 27.32 3.31
N ASN A 128 -3.91 28.15 2.32
CA ASN A 128 -4.07 29.60 2.40
C ASN A 128 -5.44 30.10 1.89
N SER A 129 -6.43 29.21 1.78
CA SER A 129 -7.79 29.55 1.34
C SER A 129 -8.64 30.07 2.50
N THR A 130 -9.66 30.87 2.19
CA THR A 130 -10.68 31.28 3.17
C THR A 130 -11.92 30.39 3.05
N ASP A 131 -12.84 30.49 4.01
CA ASP A 131 -14.11 29.76 3.99
C ASP A 131 -14.99 30.08 2.76
N ASP A 132 -14.81 31.28 2.20
CA ASP A 132 -15.50 31.75 0.98
C ASP A 132 -14.82 31.30 -0.32
N SER A 133 -13.59 30.75 -0.26
CA SER A 133 -12.90 30.24 -1.44
C SER A 133 -13.71 29.09 -2.07
N PRO A 134 -13.74 29.00 -3.42
CA PRO A 134 -14.39 27.88 -4.09
C PRO A 134 -13.74 26.54 -3.66
N CYS A 135 -14.54 25.48 -3.69
CA CYS A 135 -14.01 24.13 -3.52
C CYS A 135 -13.15 23.76 -4.73
N GLU A 136 -12.04 23.07 -4.48
CA GLU A 136 -11.33 22.38 -5.56
C GLU A 136 -12.09 21.09 -5.95
N GLU A 137 -12.06 20.78 -7.24
CA GLU A 137 -12.62 19.52 -7.77
C GLU A 137 -11.50 18.52 -8.01
N ILE A 138 -11.64 17.33 -7.44
CA ILE A 138 -10.69 16.23 -7.57
C ILE A 138 -11.36 15.10 -8.34
N THR A 139 -10.77 14.63 -9.43
CA THR A 139 -11.27 13.49 -10.22
C THR A 139 -10.66 12.15 -9.78
N PHE A 140 -11.26 11.03 -10.19
CA PHE A 140 -10.67 9.72 -9.90
C PHE A 140 -9.30 9.56 -10.55
N VAL A 141 -9.15 10.04 -11.80
CA VAL A 141 -7.86 10.02 -12.51
C VAL A 141 -6.78 10.80 -11.75
N GLN A 142 -7.12 11.93 -11.12
CA GLN A 142 -6.16 12.69 -10.31
C GLN A 142 -5.75 11.95 -9.04
N LEU A 143 -6.66 11.20 -8.40
CA LEU A 143 -6.30 10.31 -7.29
C LEU A 143 -5.38 9.17 -7.78
N LEU A 144 -5.73 8.51 -8.89
CA LEU A 144 -4.96 7.40 -9.48
C LEU A 144 -3.53 7.81 -9.84
N HIS A 145 -3.36 9.01 -10.39
CA HIS A 145 -2.07 9.54 -10.83
C HIS A 145 -1.35 10.40 -9.78
N MET A 146 -1.83 10.41 -8.53
CA MET A 146 -1.20 11.15 -7.44
C MET A 146 -1.05 12.66 -7.72
N SER A 147 -2.04 13.24 -8.40
CA SER A 147 -2.11 14.66 -8.75
C SER A 147 -3.29 15.38 -8.11
N SER A 148 -3.91 14.78 -7.08
CA SER A 148 -5.08 15.33 -6.37
C SER A 148 -4.77 16.53 -5.47
N GLY A 149 -3.51 16.72 -5.07
CA GLY A 149 -3.14 17.69 -4.05
C GLY A 149 -3.35 17.20 -2.61
N ILE A 150 -3.86 15.99 -2.38
CA ILE A 150 -3.96 15.42 -1.03
C ILE A 150 -2.55 15.09 -0.51
N GLY A 151 -2.22 15.54 0.71
CA GLY A 151 -0.95 15.23 1.37
C GLY A 151 -0.95 13.86 2.07
N ASP A 152 0.22 13.32 2.37
CA ASP A 152 0.34 12.05 3.10
C ASP A 152 0.47 12.29 4.61
N SER A 153 -0.65 12.69 5.23
CA SER A 153 -0.72 12.91 6.68
C SER A 153 -0.48 11.64 7.49
N VAL A 154 -0.57 10.45 6.89
CA VAL A 154 -0.44 9.15 7.54
C VAL A 154 1.01 8.77 7.78
N ASN A 155 1.86 9.03 6.78
CA ASN A 155 3.30 8.81 6.87
C ASN A 155 4.06 10.08 7.28
N CYS A 156 3.34 11.20 7.41
CA CYS A 156 3.92 12.52 7.65
C CYS A 156 4.88 12.94 6.52
N ASP A 157 4.54 12.53 5.30
CA ASP A 157 5.28 12.87 4.10
C ASP A 157 4.55 14.02 3.37
N ASN A 158 5.32 15.01 2.92
CA ASN A 158 4.82 16.15 2.14
C ASN A 158 3.68 16.94 2.80
N VAL A 159 3.57 16.90 4.13
CA VAL A 159 2.62 17.69 4.93
C VAL A 159 3.36 18.46 6.03
N ASP A 160 2.75 19.53 6.52
CA ASP A 160 3.24 20.22 7.71
C ASP A 160 3.12 19.32 8.95
N SER A 161 4.00 19.53 9.93
CA SER A 161 4.05 18.70 11.15
C SER A 161 2.78 18.76 11.99
N GLU A 162 1.96 19.80 11.84
CA GLU A 162 0.65 19.92 12.48
C GLU A 162 -0.42 19.01 11.83
N HIS A 163 -0.23 18.63 10.57
CA HIS A 163 -1.07 17.71 9.81
C HIS A 163 -0.45 16.29 9.75
N CYS A 164 0.65 16.05 10.49
CA CYS A 164 1.25 14.73 10.64
C CYS A 164 0.48 13.90 11.67
N TYR A 165 -0.27 12.92 11.20
CA TYR A 165 -0.91 11.91 12.02
C TYR A 165 -0.02 10.67 12.09
N ARG A 166 0.63 10.44 13.24
CA ARG A 166 1.49 9.25 13.48
C ARG A 166 0.67 7.97 13.62
N SER A 167 0.05 7.56 12.53
CA SER A 167 -0.91 6.45 12.41
C SER A 167 -0.39 5.11 12.95
N ALA A 168 0.92 4.86 12.85
CA ALA A 168 1.58 3.65 13.34
C ALA A 168 1.48 3.45 14.87
N GLU A 169 1.09 4.47 15.63
CA GLU A 169 1.00 4.41 17.10
C GLU A 169 -0.44 4.23 17.62
N ASP A 170 -1.47 4.30 16.76
CA ASP A 170 -2.88 4.19 17.16
C ASP A 170 -3.47 2.82 16.76
N LEU A 171 -3.47 1.85 17.68
CA LEU A 171 -4.03 0.52 17.43
C LEU A 171 -5.57 0.49 17.34
N ALA A 172 -6.27 1.49 17.89
CA ALA A 172 -7.73 1.60 17.77
C ALA A 172 -8.14 2.03 16.36
N TYR A 173 -7.27 2.78 15.68
CA TYR A 173 -7.39 3.16 14.27
C TYR A 173 -7.39 1.95 13.32
N TYR A 174 -6.60 0.91 13.61
CA TYR A 174 -6.59 -0.36 12.87
C TYR A 174 -7.74 -1.32 13.22
N LYS A 175 -8.79 -0.87 13.91
CA LYS A 175 -10.02 -1.67 14.09
C LYS A 175 -11.25 -1.06 13.41
N GLY A 176 -11.11 0.12 12.80
CA GLY A 176 -12.19 0.86 12.13
C GLY A 176 -12.36 0.51 10.65
N SER A 177 -13.44 0.98 10.02
CA SER A 177 -13.70 0.83 8.58
C SER A 177 -12.78 1.74 7.73
N ILE A 178 -12.71 1.49 6.42
CA ILE A 178 -11.98 2.37 5.48
C ILE A 178 -12.50 3.82 5.56
N GLY A 179 -13.80 4.01 5.81
CA GLY A 179 -14.39 5.34 6.00
C GLY A 179 -13.79 6.11 7.19
N VAL A 180 -13.57 5.46 8.33
CA VAL A 180 -12.93 6.10 9.49
C VAL A 180 -11.52 6.58 9.15
N TYR A 181 -10.82 5.84 8.29
CA TYR A 181 -9.52 6.26 7.78
C TYR A 181 -9.67 7.51 6.92
N VAL A 182 -10.54 7.47 5.89
CA VAL A 182 -10.76 8.63 5.00
C VAL A 182 -11.01 9.90 5.81
N GLY A 183 -11.81 9.80 6.88
CA GLY A 183 -12.06 10.91 7.81
C GLY A 183 -10.83 11.59 8.40
N ARG A 184 -9.67 10.92 8.49
CA ARG A 184 -8.44 11.52 9.04
C ARG A 184 -7.79 12.56 8.17
N PHE A 185 -7.98 12.48 6.85
CA PHE A 185 -7.30 13.36 5.92
C PHE A 185 -8.25 14.07 4.96
N ILE A 186 -9.51 13.65 4.87
CA ILE A 186 -10.44 14.15 3.84
C ILE A 186 -10.65 15.66 3.92
N ASN A 187 -10.51 16.26 5.09
CA ASN A 187 -10.64 17.69 5.31
C ASN A 187 -9.29 18.41 5.55
N ASP A 188 -8.16 17.71 5.40
CA ASP A 188 -6.85 18.37 5.42
C ASP A 188 -6.72 19.32 4.22
N PRO A 189 -6.00 20.44 4.36
CA PRO A 189 -5.73 21.31 3.23
C PRO A 189 -4.93 20.60 2.14
N LEU A 190 -5.25 20.90 0.88
CA LEU A 190 -4.48 20.44 -0.26
C LEU A 190 -3.11 21.11 -0.29
N VAL A 191 -2.08 20.32 -0.62
CA VAL A 191 -0.68 20.76 -0.73
C VAL A 191 -0.39 21.46 -2.07
N PHE A 192 -1.21 21.22 -3.09
CA PHE A 192 -1.22 21.93 -4.37
C PHE A 192 -2.57 21.76 -5.06
N LYS A 193 -2.80 22.55 -6.12
CA LYS A 193 -4.07 22.53 -6.86
C LYS A 193 -4.22 21.21 -7.64
N PRO A 194 -5.40 20.55 -7.64
CA PRO A 194 -5.57 19.29 -8.35
C PRO A 194 -5.18 19.40 -9.84
N GLY A 195 -4.42 18.41 -10.32
CA GLY A 195 -3.93 18.31 -11.69
C GLY A 195 -2.71 19.17 -12.03
N THR A 196 -2.21 20.03 -11.14
CA THR A 196 -1.09 20.93 -11.47
C THR A 196 0.29 20.39 -11.06
N ASN A 197 0.35 19.36 -10.22
CA ASN A 197 1.60 18.77 -9.76
C ASN A 197 1.42 17.27 -9.44
N TYR A 198 2.53 16.60 -9.11
CA TYR A 198 2.56 15.23 -8.63
C TYR A 198 3.09 15.21 -7.19
N SER A 199 2.41 14.48 -6.30
CA SER A 199 2.93 14.11 -5.00
C SER A 199 2.36 12.76 -4.60
N TYR A 200 3.26 11.81 -4.39
CA TYR A 200 2.88 10.49 -3.93
C TYR A 200 2.23 10.59 -2.55
N ALA A 201 0.99 10.10 -2.43
CA ALA A 201 0.25 10.10 -1.17
C ALA A 201 -0.61 8.84 -1.05
N ASN A 202 -0.36 8.04 -0.02
CA ASN A 202 -1.17 6.86 0.28
C ASN A 202 -2.67 7.19 0.49
N PRO A 203 -3.05 8.32 1.10
CA PRO A 203 -4.44 8.75 1.22
C PRO A 203 -5.26 8.73 -0.08
N ASN A 204 -4.63 8.97 -1.25
CA ASN A 204 -5.33 8.85 -2.54
C ASN A 204 -5.92 7.45 -2.72
N PHE A 205 -5.12 6.42 -2.47
CA PHE A 205 -5.54 5.03 -2.67
C PHE A 205 -6.41 4.50 -1.53
N VAL A 206 -6.33 5.11 -0.35
CA VAL A 206 -7.31 4.88 0.72
C VAL A 206 -8.69 5.34 0.28
N LEU A 207 -8.80 6.59 -0.20
CA LEU A 207 -10.06 7.14 -0.69
C LEU A 207 -10.59 6.33 -1.89
N LEU A 208 -9.72 5.94 -2.82
CA LEU A 208 -10.11 5.09 -3.95
C LEU A 208 -10.65 3.72 -3.51
N SER A 209 -10.03 3.08 -2.51
CA SER A 209 -10.56 1.80 -1.99
C SER A 209 -11.93 1.95 -1.33
N TYR A 210 -12.18 3.04 -0.62
CA TYR A 210 -13.51 3.38 -0.10
C TYR A 210 -14.52 3.58 -1.22
N LEU A 211 -14.13 4.28 -2.29
CA LEU A 211 -15.00 4.52 -3.44
C LEU A 211 -15.32 3.21 -4.18
N VAL A 212 -14.40 2.26 -4.26
CA VAL A 212 -14.71 0.91 -4.76
C VAL A 212 -15.81 0.26 -3.91
N GLU A 213 -15.73 0.33 -2.58
CA GLU A 213 -16.80 -0.21 -1.70
C GLU A 213 -18.14 0.47 -1.99
N LYS A 214 -18.12 1.80 -2.03
CA LYS A 214 -19.30 2.63 -2.25
C LYS A 214 -19.94 2.34 -3.61
N ILE A 215 -19.15 2.33 -4.67
CA ILE A 215 -19.63 2.19 -6.06
C ILE A 215 -20.15 0.78 -6.27
N SER A 216 -19.43 -0.24 -5.78
CA SER A 216 -19.77 -1.64 -6.02
C SER A 216 -20.88 -2.16 -5.10
N GLY A 217 -20.97 -1.64 -3.88
CA GLY A 217 -21.81 -2.17 -2.80
C GLY A 217 -21.20 -3.39 -2.08
N GLN A 218 -19.93 -3.74 -2.37
CA GLN A 218 -19.20 -4.83 -1.75
C GLN A 218 -18.13 -4.29 -0.80
N SER A 219 -17.71 -5.06 0.20
CA SER A 219 -16.45 -4.76 0.90
C SER A 219 -15.29 -4.79 -0.09
N PHE A 220 -14.24 -3.99 0.14
CA PHE A 220 -13.12 -3.88 -0.80
C PHE A 220 -12.42 -5.22 -0.99
N GLY A 221 -12.17 -5.94 0.11
CA GLY A 221 -11.61 -7.30 0.06
C GLY A 221 -12.50 -8.30 -0.66
N GLY A 222 -13.82 -8.21 -0.49
CA GLY A 222 -14.79 -9.02 -1.23
C GLY A 222 -14.74 -8.76 -2.72
N TYR A 223 -14.70 -7.48 -3.12
CA TYR A 223 -14.59 -7.09 -4.52
C TYR A 223 -13.30 -7.63 -5.14
N LEU A 224 -12.14 -7.40 -4.50
CA LEU A 224 -10.85 -7.90 -4.98
C LEU A 224 -10.86 -9.43 -5.12
N LYS A 225 -11.42 -10.13 -4.14
CA LYS A 225 -11.50 -11.59 -4.18
C LYS A 225 -12.34 -12.07 -5.37
N GLU A 226 -13.57 -11.60 -5.50
CA GLU A 226 -14.52 -12.09 -6.50
C GLU A 226 -14.15 -11.68 -7.93
N HIS A 227 -13.70 -10.43 -8.11
CA HIS A 227 -13.53 -9.82 -9.44
C HIS A 227 -12.09 -9.87 -9.94
N ILE A 228 -11.11 -10.16 -9.08
CA ILE A 228 -9.70 -10.23 -9.47
C ILE A 228 -9.06 -11.54 -9.05
N PHE A 229 -8.99 -11.85 -7.75
CA PHE A 229 -8.22 -13.01 -7.28
C PHE A 229 -8.79 -14.34 -7.80
N ASP A 230 -10.09 -14.55 -7.68
CA ASP A 230 -10.74 -15.78 -8.15
C ASP A 230 -10.73 -15.88 -9.69
N LYS A 231 -10.69 -14.74 -10.40
CA LYS A 231 -10.64 -14.70 -11.88
C LYS A 231 -9.25 -15.02 -12.43
N LEU A 232 -8.20 -14.68 -11.67
CA LEU A 232 -6.80 -14.89 -12.02
C LEU A 232 -6.20 -16.13 -11.31
N ASP A 233 -7.01 -16.89 -10.58
CA ASP A 233 -6.58 -18.05 -9.78
C ASP A 233 -5.49 -17.71 -8.72
N LEU A 234 -5.53 -16.49 -8.18
CA LEU A 234 -4.59 -15.99 -7.16
C LEU A 234 -4.96 -16.51 -5.76
N LYS A 235 -4.88 -17.83 -5.59
CA LYS A 235 -5.30 -18.54 -4.36
C LYS A 235 -4.59 -18.11 -3.08
N ASP A 236 -3.34 -17.65 -3.22
CA ASP A 236 -2.49 -17.23 -2.11
C ASP A 236 -2.34 -15.70 -2.03
N THR A 237 -3.32 -14.95 -2.53
CA THR A 237 -3.38 -13.48 -2.37
C THR A 237 -4.52 -13.11 -1.44
N ILE A 238 -4.18 -12.36 -0.39
CA ILE A 238 -5.09 -12.07 0.71
C ILE A 238 -5.13 -10.56 0.94
N TYR A 239 -6.34 -10.02 1.03
CA TYR A 239 -6.57 -8.69 1.59
C TYR A 239 -6.79 -8.79 3.10
N ASP A 240 -5.84 -8.24 3.85
CA ASP A 240 -5.89 -8.17 5.30
C ASP A 240 -5.40 -6.79 5.75
N PRO A 241 -6.33 -5.82 5.88
CA PRO A 241 -6.02 -4.42 6.17
C PRO A 241 -5.52 -4.19 7.61
N TYR A 242 -5.48 -5.25 8.43
CA TYR A 242 -5.17 -5.17 9.85
C TYR A 242 -3.96 -6.03 10.25
N ALA A 243 -3.13 -6.40 9.26
CA ALA A 243 -1.84 -7.08 9.48
C ALA A 243 -1.91 -8.25 10.49
N GLY A 244 -2.92 -9.12 10.36
CA GLY A 244 -3.04 -10.34 11.15
C GLY A 244 -4.16 -10.33 12.20
N ALA A 245 -4.98 -9.27 12.30
CA ALA A 245 -6.03 -9.20 13.31
C ALA A 245 -7.23 -10.15 13.06
N LEU A 246 -7.42 -10.63 11.82
CA LEU A 246 -8.58 -11.45 11.46
C LEU A 246 -8.29 -12.95 11.38
N SER A 247 -7.02 -13.35 11.21
CA SER A 247 -6.61 -14.76 11.27
C SER A 247 -5.08 -14.91 11.38
N VAL A 248 -4.64 -15.86 12.20
CA VAL A 248 -3.25 -16.33 12.25
C VAL A 248 -2.99 -17.12 10.96
N ASN A 249 -2.33 -16.51 9.98
CA ASN A 249 -1.90 -17.22 8.78
C ASN A 249 -0.45 -17.66 8.94
N HIS A 250 -0.23 -18.95 9.13
CA HIS A 250 1.05 -19.61 9.40
C HIS A 250 2.10 -19.46 8.28
N ARG A 251 1.72 -18.90 7.12
CA ARG A 251 2.62 -18.66 5.98
C ARG A 251 3.14 -17.22 5.89
N VAL A 252 2.63 -16.29 6.71
CA VAL A 252 3.09 -14.89 6.67
C VAL A 252 4.49 -14.79 7.25
N THR A 253 5.38 -14.05 6.59
CA THR A 253 6.74 -13.80 7.06
C THR A 253 6.81 -12.66 8.06
N ASP A 254 7.78 -12.72 8.98
CA ASP A 254 8.22 -11.55 9.75
C ASP A 254 8.90 -10.54 8.82
N GLU A 255 8.70 -9.24 9.08
CA GLU A 255 9.41 -8.16 8.42
C GLU A 255 10.39 -7.48 9.38
N TYR A 256 11.62 -7.33 8.89
CA TYR A 256 12.71 -6.69 9.61
C TYR A 256 13.16 -5.43 8.86
N LEU A 257 13.26 -4.31 9.57
CA LEU A 257 13.95 -3.12 9.10
C LEU A 257 15.42 -3.30 9.43
N SER A 258 16.22 -3.55 8.41
CA SER A 258 17.64 -3.25 8.46
C SER A 258 17.83 -1.82 7.97
N TYR A 259 18.38 -0.94 8.79
CA TYR A 259 18.81 0.36 8.29
C TYR A 259 19.99 0.11 7.36
N PHE A 260 19.83 0.36 6.06
CA PHE A 260 20.94 0.40 5.10
C PHE A 260 21.85 1.61 5.40
N ILE A 261 22.44 1.67 6.59
CA ILE A 261 23.53 2.59 6.86
C ILE A 261 24.76 1.94 6.22
N GLN A 262 25.12 2.43 5.03
CA GLN A 262 26.45 2.21 4.50
C GLN A 262 27.46 2.61 5.60
N GLY A 263 28.16 1.64 6.17
CA GLY A 263 29.33 1.87 7.02
C GLY A 263 29.24 1.41 8.48
N GLU A 264 28.09 0.98 8.99
CA GLU A 264 28.03 0.42 10.36
C GLU A 264 27.55 -1.03 10.34
N GLY A 265 28.46 -1.93 9.95
CA GLY A 265 28.30 -3.36 10.21
C GLY A 265 28.19 -3.59 11.72
N GLY A 266 26.97 -3.69 12.25
CA GLY A 266 26.77 -3.91 13.67
C GLY A 266 25.35 -3.73 14.22
N GLN A 267 24.42 -3.06 13.53
CA GLN A 267 23.04 -3.00 14.03
C GLN A 267 22.26 -4.24 13.60
N LYS A 268 21.75 -4.99 14.59
CA LYS A 268 20.83 -6.11 14.35
C LYS A 268 19.58 -5.60 13.62
N PRO A 269 19.04 -6.33 12.63
CA PRO A 269 17.75 -6.01 12.02
C PRO A 269 16.70 -5.81 13.12
N ARG A 270 15.92 -4.72 12.99
CA ARG A 270 14.84 -4.43 13.92
C ARG A 270 13.57 -5.05 13.38
N LEU A 271 12.97 -5.98 14.11
CA LEU A 271 11.64 -6.52 13.81
C LEU A 271 10.59 -5.39 13.81
N VAL A 272 9.74 -5.36 12.79
CA VAL A 272 8.79 -4.26 12.51
C VAL A 272 7.38 -4.78 12.37
N LEU A 273 7.25 -5.94 11.73
CA LEU A 273 6.01 -6.66 11.53
C LEU A 273 6.29 -8.14 11.77
N THR A 274 5.33 -8.86 12.33
CA THR A 274 5.49 -10.29 12.58
C THR A 274 4.46 -11.07 11.81
N GLY A 275 4.92 -12.12 11.14
CA GLY A 275 4.11 -13.22 10.67
C GLY A 275 3.88 -14.18 11.82
N THR A 276 2.71 -14.06 12.46
CA THR A 276 2.23 -14.91 13.56
C THR A 276 3.02 -14.82 14.89
N CYS A 277 2.26 -14.67 15.99
CA CYS A 277 2.70 -14.73 17.40
C CYS A 277 3.43 -13.53 18.02
N SER A 278 3.38 -12.30 17.47
CA SER A 278 3.81 -11.11 18.23
C SER A 278 2.64 -10.27 18.76
N PRO A 279 2.73 -9.78 20.00
CA PRO A 279 1.82 -8.76 20.52
C PRO A 279 2.08 -7.36 19.91
N LEU A 280 3.11 -7.20 19.07
CA LEU A 280 3.52 -5.93 18.49
C LEU A 280 3.34 -5.94 16.96
N ILE A 281 2.10 -5.90 16.50
CA ILE A 281 1.79 -5.47 15.12
C ILE A 281 1.76 -3.94 15.15
N LYS A 282 2.88 -3.29 14.81
CA LYS A 282 3.00 -1.81 14.86
C LYS A 282 2.66 -1.10 13.56
N SER A 283 2.22 -1.82 12.53
CA SER A 283 1.71 -1.19 11.32
C SER A 283 0.72 -2.09 10.60
N GLY A 284 -0.56 -1.76 10.67
CA GLY A 284 -1.55 -2.27 9.73
C GLY A 284 -1.24 -1.71 8.36
N ALA A 285 -0.97 -2.58 7.39
CA ALA A 285 -0.86 -2.16 6.01
C ALA A 285 -2.24 -1.69 5.54
N LEU A 286 -2.26 -0.43 5.13
CA LEU A 286 -3.40 0.46 5.00
C LEU A 286 -4.23 0.08 3.76
N SER A 287 -5.54 -0.21 3.90
CA SER A 287 -6.56 -0.34 2.84
C SER A 287 -6.05 -0.73 1.41
N GLY A 288 -6.62 -0.18 0.32
CA GLY A 288 -6.16 -0.46 -1.06
C GLY A 288 -4.77 0.09 -1.43
N THR A 289 -4.02 0.60 -0.45
CA THR A 289 -2.69 1.19 -0.66
C THR A 289 -1.54 0.26 -0.27
N GLY A 290 -1.77 -0.69 0.65
CA GLY A 290 -0.78 -1.64 1.14
C GLY A 290 -1.31 -2.93 1.78
N GLY A 291 -2.64 -3.09 1.92
CA GLY A 291 -3.25 -4.17 2.70
C GLY A 291 -3.19 -5.58 2.10
N LEU A 292 -2.52 -5.78 0.95
CA LEU A 292 -2.39 -7.09 0.33
C LEU A 292 -1.15 -7.85 0.81
N LYS A 293 -1.34 -9.16 0.97
CA LYS A 293 -0.26 -10.14 1.15
C LYS A 293 -0.34 -11.16 0.02
N GLY A 294 0.79 -11.64 -0.44
CA GLY A 294 0.86 -12.61 -1.53
C GLY A 294 2.16 -13.40 -1.52
N THR A 295 2.18 -14.50 -2.27
CA THR A 295 3.44 -15.14 -2.66
C THR A 295 4.04 -14.41 -3.86
N VAL A 296 5.22 -14.83 -4.29
CA VAL A 296 5.83 -14.31 -5.53
C VAL A 296 4.97 -14.54 -6.78
N GLU A 297 4.01 -15.47 -6.73
CA GLU A 297 3.10 -15.79 -7.85
C GLU A 297 2.05 -14.71 -8.08
N VAL A 298 1.86 -13.74 -7.17
CA VAL A 298 0.96 -12.60 -7.41
C VAL A 298 1.39 -11.73 -8.60
N TYR A 299 2.65 -11.88 -9.04
CA TYR A 299 3.25 -11.17 -10.17
C TYR A 299 3.30 -12.01 -11.46
N TYR A 300 2.81 -13.25 -11.43
CA TYR A 300 2.74 -14.16 -12.57
C TYR A 300 1.45 -13.96 -13.37
#